data_AF-A0ABD6XQU4-F1
#
_entry.id   AF-A0ABD6XQU4-F1
#
_cell.length_a   1.000
_cell.length_b   1.000
_cell.length_c   1.000
_cell.angle_alpha   90.00
_cell.angle_beta   90.00
_cell.angle_gamma   90.00
#
_symmetry.space_group_name_H-M   'P 1'
#
loop_
_entity.id
_entity.type
_entity.pdbx_description
1 polymer ?
#
loop_
_entity_poly.entity_id
_entity_poly.type
_entity_poly.pdbx_seq_one_letter_code
_entity_poly.pdbx_strand_id
1 'polypeptide(L)'
;MAGSIENYAGTGVFIIVERLYSRDAPNWHGVGASMVQIHKMVYQLYHKQDVYLEGKKIEPDSATVWQRLKILFGADLVQKNAADNSTCFSLDYAGSRFVTTPFSGIDSKKIPDFLTREYTLPGRNVLAFGSDPFPHVGLYGRSDARFVMAEGGKGDPTAAAKYDAKSKQLVMVDPGKELPQLMQRLKTRREMQ
;
A
#
# COMPACT_ATOMS: atom_id res chain seq x y z
N MET A 1 28.08 -5.18 -4.09
CA MET A 1 27.40 -4.06 -3.40
C MET A 1 27.15 -4.51 -1.99
N ALA A 2 27.82 -3.92 -0.99
CA ALA A 2 27.58 -4.28 0.41
C ALA A 2 26.16 -3.85 0.76
N GLY A 3 25.29 -4.82 1.08
CA GLY A 3 23.89 -4.57 1.42
C GLY A 3 23.78 -3.53 2.51
N SER A 4 22.88 -2.57 2.33
CA SER A 4 22.50 -1.63 3.38
C SER A 4 22.09 -2.40 4.63
N ILE A 5 22.64 -2.04 5.78
CA ILE A 5 22.23 -2.64 7.05
C ILE A 5 20.83 -2.08 7.35
N GLU A 6 19.82 -2.95 7.34
CA GLU A 6 18.44 -2.54 7.60
C GLU A 6 18.32 -1.97 9.02
N ASN A 7 17.67 -0.81 9.12
CA ASN A 7 17.47 -0.06 10.37
C ASN A 7 16.01 0.29 10.59
N TYR A 8 15.11 -0.45 9.94
CA TYR A 8 13.67 -0.31 10.09
C TYR A 8 13.05 -1.70 10.17
N ALA A 9 12.21 -1.91 11.17
CA ALA A 9 11.42 -3.13 11.30
C ALA A 9 9.93 -2.84 11.08
N GLY A 10 9.30 -3.65 10.23
CA GLY A 10 7.86 -3.56 9.96
C GLY A 10 7.04 -3.89 11.21
N THR A 11 6.07 -3.03 11.53
CA THR A 11 5.21 -3.22 12.71
C THR A 11 4.09 -4.25 12.51
N GLY A 12 3.80 -4.58 11.25
CA GLY A 12 2.62 -5.36 10.85
C GLY A 12 1.34 -4.53 10.71
N VAL A 13 1.42 -3.20 10.88
CA VAL A 13 0.33 -2.27 10.60
C VAL A 13 0.53 -1.64 9.23
N PHE A 14 -0.54 -1.64 8.43
CA PHE A 14 -0.53 -1.19 7.05
C PHE A 14 -1.65 -0.18 6.79
N ILE A 15 -1.45 0.65 5.78
CA ILE A 15 -2.50 1.45 5.15
C ILE A 15 -2.63 0.96 3.72
N ILE A 16 -3.83 0.52 3.36
CA ILE A 16 -4.19 0.14 2.01
C ILE A 16 -4.97 1.30 1.40
N VAL A 17 -4.54 1.76 0.24
CA VAL A 17 -5.23 2.80 -0.53
C VAL A 17 -5.53 2.25 -1.90
N GLU A 18 -6.77 2.39 -2.35
CA GLU A 18 -7.16 2.04 -3.72
C GLU A 18 -7.73 3.28 -4.43
N ARG A 19 -7.28 3.49 -5.67
CA ARG A 19 -7.80 4.53 -6.57
C ARG A 19 -8.43 3.89 -7.79
N LEU A 20 -9.53 4.47 -8.24
CA LEU A 20 -10.23 4.02 -9.44
C LEU A 20 -9.96 4.96 -10.60
N TYR A 21 -9.58 4.38 -11.73
CA TYR A 21 -9.43 5.08 -13.00
C TYR A 21 -10.37 4.44 -14.01
N SER A 22 -11.37 5.19 -14.44
CA SER A 22 -12.17 4.78 -15.60
C SER A 22 -11.26 4.72 -16.83
N ARG A 23 -11.31 3.62 -17.56
CA ARG A 23 -10.58 3.45 -18.81
C ARG A 23 -11.57 3.38 -19.95
N ASP A 24 -11.16 3.92 -21.09
CA ASP A 24 -11.96 3.89 -22.30
C ASP A 24 -12.22 2.44 -22.71
N ALA A 25 -13.48 2.15 -22.97
CA ALA A 25 -13.96 0.87 -23.46
C ALA A 25 -15.09 1.16 -24.46
N PRO A 26 -15.29 0.29 -25.48
CA PRO A 26 -16.33 0.49 -26.48
C PRO A 26 -17.70 0.62 -25.80
N ASN A 27 -18.25 1.83 -25.79
CA ASN A 27 -19.56 2.14 -25.23
C ASN A 27 -20.34 3.05 -26.18
N TRP A 28 -21.65 2.90 -26.18
CA TRP A 28 -22.59 3.70 -26.96
C TRP A 28 -23.67 4.21 -26.00
N HIS A 29 -23.65 5.52 -25.70
CA HIS A 29 -24.59 6.16 -24.76
C HIS A 29 -24.72 5.43 -23.41
N GLY A 30 -23.61 5.01 -22.81
CA GLY A 30 -23.59 4.35 -21.50
C GLY A 30 -23.91 2.84 -21.53
N VAL A 31 -24.19 2.30 -22.72
CA VAL A 31 -24.39 0.86 -22.95
C VAL A 31 -23.19 0.30 -23.68
N GLY A 32 -22.57 -0.73 -23.13
CA GLY A 32 -21.44 -1.42 -23.76
C GLY A 32 -20.40 -1.86 -22.76
N ALA A 33 -19.17 -2.09 -23.22
CA ALA A 33 -18.10 -2.53 -22.34
C ALA A 33 -17.69 -1.38 -21.40
N SER A 34 -17.39 -1.72 -20.16
CA SER A 34 -16.75 -0.81 -19.20
C SER A 34 -15.45 -1.41 -18.71
N MET A 35 -14.47 -0.56 -18.44
CA MET A 35 -13.20 -0.97 -17.86
C MET A 35 -12.79 0.01 -16.77
N VAL A 36 -12.45 -0.55 -15.61
CA VAL A 36 -11.96 0.19 -14.45
C VAL A 36 -10.58 -0.35 -14.11
N GLN A 37 -9.61 0.56 -14.04
CA GLN A 37 -8.33 0.26 -13.44
C GLN A 37 -8.39 0.58 -11.95
N ILE A 38 -8.04 -0.40 -11.14
CA ILE A 38 -7.94 -0.29 -9.69
C ILE A 38 -6.47 -0.24 -9.36
N HIS A 39 -6.00 0.94 -8.97
CA HIS A 39 -4.63 1.16 -8.55
C HIS A 39 -4.53 1.02 -7.03
N LYS A 40 -3.81 0.00 -6.56
CA LYS A 40 -3.64 -0.31 -5.15
C LYS A 40 -2.25 0.11 -4.69
N MET A 41 -2.20 0.77 -3.55
CA MET A 41 -0.99 1.14 -2.82
C MET A 41 -1.07 0.58 -1.41
N VAL A 42 0.03 -0.01 -0.92
CA VAL A 42 0.15 -0.53 0.43
C VAL A 42 1.34 0.14 1.10
N TYR A 43 1.06 0.86 2.18
CA TYR A 43 2.06 1.47 3.02
C TYR A 43 2.20 0.68 4.31
N GLN A 44 3.42 0.30 4.70
CA GLN A 44 3.67 -0.31 6.00
C GLN A 44 4.22 0.71 6.98
N LEU A 45 3.76 0.63 8.21
CA LEU A 45 4.35 1.36 9.33
C LEU A 45 5.60 0.60 9.78
N TYR A 46 6.74 1.29 9.79
CA TYR A 46 8.02 0.79 10.25
C TYR A 46 8.45 1.51 11.54
N HIS A 47 9.11 0.79 12.44
CA HIS A 47 9.86 1.33 13.56
C HIS A 47 11.32 1.45 13.21
N LYS A 48 11.94 2.58 13.54
CA LYS A 48 13.39 2.72 13.45
C LYS A 48 14.07 1.82 14.47
N GLN A 49 15.15 1.19 14.05
CA GLN A 49 15.98 0.33 14.86
C GLN A 49 17.39 0.89 14.99
N ASP A 50 17.87 0.88 16.23
CA ASP A 50 19.27 1.09 16.54
C ASP A 50 20.01 -0.22 16.35
N VAL A 51 21.08 -0.18 15.56
CA VAL A 51 21.89 -1.35 15.24
C VAL A 51 23.13 -1.35 16.14
N TYR A 52 23.42 -2.50 16.74
CA TYR A 52 24.58 -2.70 17.59
C TYR A 52 25.46 -3.80 16.98
N LEU A 53 26.74 -3.50 16.78
CA LEU A 53 27.76 -4.45 16.36
C LEU A 53 28.69 -4.70 17.54
N GLU A 54 28.79 -5.96 17.99
CA GLU A 54 29.61 -6.33 19.15
C GLU A 54 29.31 -5.46 20.40
N GLY A 55 28.03 -5.12 20.61
CA GLY A 55 27.56 -4.30 21.73
C GLY A 55 27.74 -2.78 21.58
N LYS A 56 28.38 -2.30 20.50
CA LYS A 56 28.50 -0.86 20.21
C LYS A 56 27.45 -0.43 19.20
N LYS A 57 26.74 0.66 19.50
CA LYS A 57 25.80 1.26 18.54
C LYS A 57 26.57 1.73 17.32
N ILE A 58 26.11 1.33 16.15
CA ILE A 58 26.63 1.77 14.86
C ILE A 58 25.53 2.49 14.09
N GLU A 59 25.93 3.47 13.29
CA GLU A 59 25.06 4.07 12.29
C GLU A 59 25.21 3.31 10.98
N PRO A 60 24.13 2.68 10.46
CA PRO A 60 24.13 1.90 9.23
C PRO A 60 24.74 2.63 8.02
N ASP A 61 24.37 3.90 7.86
CA ASP A 61 24.73 4.70 6.69
C ASP A 61 26.20 5.16 6.73
N SER A 62 26.76 5.33 7.92
CA SER A 62 28.15 5.76 8.16
C SER A 62 29.07 4.61 8.61
N ALA A 63 28.61 3.36 8.51
CA ALA A 63 29.39 2.19 8.90
C ALA A 63 30.71 2.08 8.10
N THR A 64 31.82 1.98 8.84
CA THR A 64 33.18 1.90 8.29
C THR A 64 33.38 0.62 7.47
N VAL A 65 34.37 0.65 6.56
CA VAL A 65 34.75 -0.52 5.73
C VAL A 65 35.04 -1.75 6.59
N TRP A 66 35.71 -1.56 7.74
CA TRP A 66 36.01 -2.65 8.66
C TRP A 66 34.77 -3.22 9.34
N GLN A 67 33.83 -2.38 9.77
CA GLN A 67 32.56 -2.84 10.33
C GLN A 67 31.74 -3.61 9.30
N ARG A 68 31.73 -3.18 8.03
CA ARG A 68 31.07 -3.90 6.95
C ARG A 68 31.72 -5.26 6.68
N LEU A 69 33.06 -5.32 6.70
CA LEU A 69 33.79 -6.59 6.60
C LEU A 69 33.42 -7.53 7.75
N LYS A 70 33.42 -7.06 8.99
CA LYS A 70 33.00 -7.86 10.15
C LYS A 70 31.59 -8.44 9.98
N ILE A 71 30.65 -7.63 9.51
CA ILE A 71 29.27 -8.06 9.24
C ILE A 71 29.23 -9.14 8.16
N LEU A 72 29.99 -8.97 7.07
CA LEU A 72 30.10 -9.97 5.99
C LEU A 72 30.67 -11.31 6.50
N PHE A 73 31.58 -11.26 7.47
CA PHE A 73 32.17 -12.44 8.11
C PHE A 73 31.35 -12.97 9.30
N GLY A 74 30.11 -12.53 9.48
CA GLY A 74 29.17 -13.10 10.45
C GLY A 74 29.27 -12.52 11.86
N ALA A 75 29.78 -11.30 12.03
CA ALA A 75 29.74 -10.63 13.32
C ALA A 75 28.29 -10.42 13.80
N ASP A 76 28.08 -10.58 15.10
CA ASP A 76 26.75 -10.49 15.71
C ASP A 76 26.20 -9.05 15.64
N LEU A 77 25.04 -8.94 15.00
CA LEU A 77 24.30 -7.70 14.80
C LEU A 77 23.02 -7.78 15.62
N VAL A 78 22.95 -6.96 16.67
CA VAL A 78 21.76 -6.87 17.51
C VAL A 78 21.01 -5.61 17.12
N GLN A 79 19.77 -5.78 16.66
CA GLN A 79 18.87 -4.68 16.37
C GLN A 79 17.90 -4.51 17.54
N LYS A 80 17.75 -3.27 18.02
CA LYS A 80 16.78 -2.92 19.06
C LYS A 80 15.97 -1.73 18.59
N ASN A 81 14.73 -1.61 19.08
CA ASN A 81 13.93 -0.41 18.81
C ASN A 81 14.72 0.82 19.26
N ALA A 82 14.80 1.81 18.38
CA ALA A 82 15.52 3.03 18.68
C ALA A 82 14.90 3.71 19.92
N ALA A 83 15.74 4.33 20.74
CA ALA A 83 15.29 5.00 21.96
C ALA A 83 14.27 6.12 21.69
N ASP A 84 14.32 6.71 20.50
CA ASP A 84 13.38 7.74 20.01
C ASP A 84 11.98 7.19 19.65
N ASN A 85 11.83 5.86 19.59
CA ASN A 85 10.63 5.15 19.18
C ASN A 85 10.00 5.74 17.90
N SER A 86 10.86 6.18 16.97
CA SER A 86 10.43 6.82 15.74
C SER A 86 9.78 5.82 14.79
N THR A 87 8.71 6.27 14.14
CA THR A 87 7.93 5.48 13.19
C THR A 87 7.81 6.21 11.87
N CYS A 88 7.81 5.48 10.75
CA CYS A 88 7.53 6.04 9.44
C CYS A 88 6.65 5.09 8.61
N PHE A 89 5.84 5.66 7.73
CA PHE A 89 5.21 4.89 6.67
C PHE A 89 6.13 4.85 5.46
N SER A 90 6.38 3.67 4.94
CA SER A 90 7.02 3.46 3.63
C SER A 90 6.05 2.76 2.70
N LEU A 91 6.17 3.02 1.41
CA LEU A 91 5.44 2.30 0.38
C LEU A 91 6.09 0.93 0.20
N ASP A 92 5.32 -0.14 0.36
CA ASP A 92 5.78 -1.51 0.16
C ASP A 92 5.31 -2.07 -1.19
N TYR A 93 4.13 -1.64 -1.64
CA TYR A 93 3.56 -2.06 -2.91
C TYR A 93 2.78 -0.94 -3.58
N ALA A 94 2.93 -0.80 -4.89
CA ALA A 94 2.01 -0.06 -5.74
C ALA A 94 1.81 -0.79 -7.06
N GLY A 95 0.58 -1.10 -7.43
CA GLY A 95 0.27 -1.82 -8.66
C GLY A 95 -1.16 -1.63 -9.12
N SER A 96 -1.46 -2.12 -10.32
CA SER A 96 -2.78 -1.91 -10.93
C SER A 96 -3.36 -3.23 -11.40
N ARG A 97 -4.65 -3.42 -11.12
CA ARG A 97 -5.47 -4.48 -11.72
C ARG A 97 -6.57 -3.85 -12.57
N PHE A 98 -6.95 -4.55 -13.63
CA PHE A 98 -8.02 -4.09 -14.53
C PHE A 98 -9.23 -4.99 -14.36
N VAL A 99 -10.37 -4.37 -14.16
CA VAL A 99 -11.67 -5.01 -14.12
C VAL A 99 -12.46 -4.55 -15.33
N THR A 100 -13.03 -5.50 -16.06
CA THR A 100 -13.83 -5.23 -17.25
C THR A 100 -15.20 -5.86 -17.11
N THR A 101 -16.23 -5.15 -17.57
CA THR A 101 -17.58 -5.68 -17.72
C THR A 101 -17.92 -5.62 -19.20
N PRO A 102 -18.13 -6.77 -19.87
CA PRO A 102 -18.39 -6.81 -21.31
C PRO A 102 -19.63 -6.00 -21.73
N PHE A 103 -20.64 -5.97 -20.87
CA PHE A 103 -21.89 -5.28 -21.12
C PHE A 103 -22.44 -4.65 -19.83
N SER A 104 -22.22 -3.34 -19.70
CA SER A 104 -22.66 -2.48 -18.60
C SER A 104 -23.78 -1.55 -19.08
N GLY A 105 -24.61 -1.06 -18.16
CA GLY A 105 -25.63 -0.02 -18.42
C GLY A 105 -27.02 -0.51 -18.80
N ILE A 106 -27.25 -1.82 -18.87
CA ILE A 106 -28.58 -2.42 -19.07
C ILE A 106 -28.80 -3.51 -18.03
N ASP A 107 -29.83 -3.34 -17.18
CA ASP A 107 -30.34 -4.41 -16.34
C ASP A 107 -31.49 -5.10 -17.07
N SER A 108 -31.22 -6.25 -17.66
CA SER A 108 -32.22 -7.05 -18.37
C SER A 108 -32.02 -8.51 -18.05
N LYS A 109 -33.06 -9.15 -17.50
CA LYS A 109 -33.12 -10.60 -17.23
C LYS A 109 -32.92 -11.47 -18.48
N LYS A 110 -32.90 -10.87 -19.68
CA LYS A 110 -32.68 -11.57 -20.96
C LYS A 110 -31.21 -11.62 -21.37
N ILE A 111 -30.33 -10.90 -20.68
CA ILE A 111 -28.90 -10.89 -20.98
C ILE A 111 -28.23 -11.95 -20.10
N PRO A 112 -27.43 -12.86 -20.67
CA PRO A 112 -26.68 -13.82 -19.87
C PRO A 112 -25.77 -13.14 -18.84
N ASP A 113 -25.79 -13.63 -17.60
CA ASP A 113 -25.02 -13.08 -16.46
C ASP A 113 -23.52 -12.97 -16.74
N PHE A 114 -22.99 -13.81 -17.62
CA PHE A 114 -21.58 -13.76 -17.99
C PHE A 114 -21.20 -12.50 -18.78
N LEU A 115 -22.15 -11.76 -19.35
CA LEU A 115 -21.86 -10.51 -20.05
C LEU A 115 -21.99 -9.28 -19.14
N THR A 116 -22.79 -9.38 -18.08
CA THR A 116 -23.10 -8.27 -17.16
C THR A 116 -22.26 -8.29 -15.89
N ARG A 117 -21.55 -9.39 -15.60
CA ARG A 117 -20.64 -9.48 -14.46
C ARG A 117 -19.25 -8.91 -14.76
N GLU A 118 -18.60 -8.45 -13.70
CA GLU A 118 -17.22 -7.99 -13.71
C GLU A 118 -16.22 -9.15 -13.83
N TYR A 119 -15.17 -8.94 -14.63
CA TYR A 119 -14.03 -9.85 -14.78
C TYR A 119 -12.74 -9.12 -14.48
N THR A 120 -11.90 -9.73 -13.64
CA THR A 120 -10.52 -9.26 -13.48
C THR A 120 -9.69 -9.80 -14.64
N LEU A 121 -9.10 -8.90 -15.42
CA LEU A 121 -8.19 -9.29 -16.49
C LEU A 121 -6.89 -9.85 -15.87
N PRO A 122 -6.32 -10.93 -16.42
CA PRO A 122 -5.03 -11.44 -16.02
C PRO A 122 -3.94 -10.48 -16.47
N GLY A 123 -3.77 -9.37 -15.76
CA GLY A 123 -2.67 -8.44 -15.93
C GLY A 123 -1.45 -8.96 -15.19
N ARG A 124 -0.33 -9.13 -15.89
CA ARG A 124 0.97 -9.16 -15.20
C ARG A 124 1.17 -7.79 -14.55
N ASN A 125 1.64 -7.77 -13.30
CA ASN A 125 2.11 -6.58 -12.58
C ASN A 125 3.38 -6.00 -13.25
N VAL A 126 3.35 -5.70 -14.56
CA VAL A 126 4.55 -5.34 -15.36
C VAL A 126 5.16 -4.01 -14.91
N LEU A 127 4.41 -3.19 -14.18
CA LEU A 127 4.83 -1.89 -13.64
C LEU A 127 4.53 -1.74 -12.15
N ALA A 128 4.48 -2.86 -11.40
CA ALA A 128 4.30 -2.76 -9.97
C ALA A 128 5.61 -2.38 -9.27
N PHE A 129 5.51 -1.46 -8.30
CA PHE A 129 6.53 -1.27 -7.30
C PHE A 129 6.36 -2.34 -6.21
N GLY A 130 7.41 -3.09 -5.91
CA GLY A 130 7.40 -4.11 -4.87
C GLY A 130 6.51 -5.33 -5.18
N SER A 131 6.29 -6.17 -4.17
CA SER A 131 5.39 -7.32 -4.22
C SER A 131 4.19 -7.06 -3.32
N ASP A 132 2.96 -7.32 -3.78
CA ASP A 132 1.77 -7.07 -2.96
C ASP A 132 1.79 -8.00 -1.74
N PRO A 133 1.90 -7.47 -0.50
CA PRO A 133 1.87 -8.31 0.70
C PRO A 133 0.48 -8.90 0.96
N PHE A 134 -0.58 -8.32 0.38
CA PHE A 134 -1.97 -8.71 0.63
C PHE A 134 -2.81 -8.76 -0.65
N PRO A 135 -2.52 -9.63 -1.62
CA PRO A 135 -3.23 -9.67 -2.91
C PRO A 135 -4.73 -9.93 -2.78
N HIS A 136 -5.16 -10.59 -1.70
CA HIS A 136 -6.57 -10.91 -1.43
C HIS A 136 -7.32 -9.81 -0.66
N VAL A 137 -6.61 -8.79 -0.15
CA VAL A 137 -7.22 -7.67 0.57
C VAL A 137 -7.34 -6.50 -0.40
N GLY A 138 -8.57 -6.25 -0.88
CA GLY A 138 -8.92 -5.11 -1.72
C GLY A 138 -10.12 -4.36 -1.16
N LEU A 139 -10.28 -3.10 -1.54
CA LEU A 139 -11.37 -2.22 -1.09
C LEU A 139 -12.50 -2.18 -2.13
N TYR A 140 -12.15 -2.21 -3.41
CA TYR A 140 -13.09 -2.24 -4.52
C TYR A 140 -13.92 -3.54 -4.51
N GLY A 141 -15.24 -3.37 -4.63
CA GLY A 141 -16.22 -4.46 -4.54
C GLY A 141 -16.69 -4.77 -3.12
N ARG A 142 -16.11 -4.15 -2.08
CA ARG A 142 -16.60 -4.30 -0.71
C ARG A 142 -17.79 -3.38 -0.44
N SER A 143 -18.76 -3.87 0.32
CA SER A 143 -19.96 -3.11 0.71
C SER A 143 -19.71 -2.01 1.74
N ASP A 144 -18.65 -2.13 2.53
CA ASP A 144 -18.26 -1.18 3.58
C ASP A 144 -17.27 -0.11 3.08
N ALA A 145 -16.66 -0.31 1.91
CA ALA A 145 -15.71 0.63 1.33
C ALA A 145 -16.44 1.80 0.64
N ARG A 146 -15.90 3.02 0.83
CA ARG A 146 -16.38 4.24 0.17
C ARG A 146 -15.26 4.88 -0.62
N PHE A 147 -15.50 5.05 -1.91
CA PHE A 147 -14.60 5.78 -2.80
C PHE A 147 -15.02 7.24 -2.84
N VAL A 148 -14.15 8.11 -2.34
CA VAL A 148 -14.40 9.56 -2.22
C VAL A 148 -13.53 10.28 -3.23
N MET A 149 -14.12 11.22 -3.97
CA MET A 149 -13.40 12.12 -4.87
C MET A 149 -13.04 13.42 -4.16
N ALA A 150 -11.80 13.85 -4.31
CA ALA A 150 -11.34 15.14 -3.79
C ALA A 150 -11.73 16.30 -4.73
N GLU A 151 -11.47 17.53 -4.27
CA GLU A 151 -11.55 18.76 -5.09
C GLU A 151 -12.89 18.99 -5.81
N GLY A 152 -14.00 18.68 -5.12
CA GLY A 152 -15.34 18.84 -5.69
C GLY A 152 -15.65 17.87 -6.83
N GLY A 153 -15.01 16.69 -6.85
CA GLY A 153 -15.25 15.64 -7.85
C GLY A 153 -14.23 15.60 -8.99
N LYS A 154 -13.17 16.42 -8.93
CA LYS A 154 -12.10 16.42 -9.94
C LYS A 154 -11.00 15.41 -9.66
N GLY A 155 -10.83 15.01 -8.40
CA GLY A 155 -9.83 14.02 -8.01
C GLY A 155 -10.27 12.59 -8.31
N ASP A 156 -9.29 11.68 -8.39
CA ASP A 156 -9.56 10.25 -8.56
C ASP A 156 -10.35 9.69 -7.37
N PRO A 157 -11.42 8.90 -7.60
CA PRO A 157 -12.12 8.20 -6.53
C PRO A 157 -11.14 7.34 -5.74
N THR A 158 -10.98 7.66 -4.46
CA THR A 158 -10.00 7.03 -3.57
C THR A 158 -10.72 6.40 -2.38
N ALA A 159 -10.32 5.19 -2.00
CA ALA A 159 -10.71 4.55 -0.74
C ALA A 159 -9.43 4.22 0.05
N ALA A 160 -9.52 4.29 1.38
CA ALA A 160 -8.41 3.96 2.26
C ALA A 160 -8.88 3.12 3.44
N ALA A 161 -8.00 2.25 3.93
CA ALA A 161 -8.24 1.46 5.12
C ALA A 161 -6.94 1.20 5.87
N LYS A 162 -7.02 1.14 7.19
CA LYS A 162 -5.98 0.60 8.06
C LYS A 162 -6.13 -0.91 8.13
N TYR A 163 -5.05 -1.63 7.94
CA TYR A 163 -5.01 -3.08 8.02
C TYR A 163 -3.96 -3.53 9.06
N ASP A 164 -4.35 -4.40 9.96
CA ASP A 164 -3.44 -5.04 10.89
C ASP A 164 -3.24 -6.50 10.47
N ALA A 165 -2.02 -6.86 10.10
CA ALA A 165 -1.70 -8.20 9.62
C ALA A 165 -1.81 -9.28 10.71
N LYS A 166 -1.69 -8.92 12.00
CA LYS A 166 -1.81 -9.88 13.11
C LYS A 166 -3.26 -10.23 13.38
N SER A 167 -4.11 -9.21 13.52
CA SER A 167 -5.54 -9.39 13.80
C SER A 167 -6.38 -9.63 12.53
N LYS A 168 -5.80 -9.39 11.34
CA LYS A 168 -6.48 -9.37 10.04
C LYS A 168 -7.66 -8.39 9.99
N GLN A 169 -7.68 -7.41 10.89
CA GLN A 169 -8.73 -6.40 10.91
C GLN A 169 -8.45 -5.33 9.87
N LEU A 170 -9.50 -5.02 9.10
CA LEU A 170 -9.51 -3.95 8.11
C LEU A 170 -10.52 -2.90 8.57
N VAL A 171 -10.04 -1.69 8.85
CA VAL A 171 -10.87 -0.58 9.31
C VAL A 171 -10.80 0.52 8.26
N MET A 172 -11.96 0.90 7.71
CA MET A 172 -12.07 1.97 6.74
C MET A 172 -11.63 3.30 7.35
N VAL A 173 -10.97 4.12 6.53
CA VAL A 173 -10.43 5.42 6.93
C VAL A 173 -10.87 6.45 5.88
N ASP A 174 -11.26 7.64 6.31
CA ASP A 174 -11.58 8.72 5.38
C ASP A 174 -10.30 9.17 4.62
N PRO A 175 -10.25 9.02 3.29
CA PRO A 175 -9.05 9.33 2.50
C PRO A 175 -8.75 10.83 2.42
N GLY A 176 -9.74 11.70 2.60
CA GLY A 176 -9.59 13.15 2.51
C GLY A 176 -9.22 13.82 3.84
N LYS A 177 -9.63 13.24 4.97
CA LYS A 177 -9.41 13.83 6.31
C LYS A 177 -8.51 12.98 7.19
N GLU A 178 -8.85 11.72 7.39
CA GLU A 178 -8.18 10.86 8.38
C GLU A 178 -6.86 10.31 7.86
N LEU A 179 -6.78 9.93 6.59
CA LEU A 179 -5.56 9.39 5.98
C LEU A 179 -4.39 10.40 6.03
N PRO A 180 -4.53 11.67 5.61
CA PRO A 180 -3.47 12.66 5.75
C PRO A 180 -3.06 12.88 7.21
N GLN A 181 -4.04 12.92 8.14
CA GLN A 181 -3.75 13.08 9.56
C GLN A 181 -2.97 11.89 10.13
N LEU A 182 -3.30 10.66 9.75
CA LEU A 182 -2.55 9.46 10.16
C LEU A 182 -1.11 9.53 9.65
N MET A 183 -0.93 9.84 8.36
CA MET A 183 0.41 9.93 7.76
C MET A 183 1.23 11.09 8.33
N GLN A 184 0.60 12.22 8.67
CA GLN A 184 1.26 13.37 9.28
C GLN A 184 1.59 13.16 10.75
N ARG A 185 0.64 12.69 11.59
CA ARG A 185 0.87 12.48 13.03
C ARG A 185 2.06 11.57 13.31
N LEU A 186 2.32 10.60 12.44
CA LEU A 186 3.45 9.69 12.57
C LEU A 186 4.77 10.29 12.07
N LYS A 187 4.72 11.34 11.23
CA LYS A 187 5.89 12.19 10.91
C LYS A 187 6.18 13.25 12.00
N THR A 188 5.15 13.82 12.64
CA THR A 188 5.27 14.98 13.55
C THR A 188 5.76 14.64 14.96
N ARG A 189 5.95 13.36 15.31
CA ARG A 189 6.61 12.98 16.59
C ARG A 189 8.12 13.34 16.64
N ARG A 190 8.56 14.21 15.74
CA ARG A 190 9.93 14.71 15.53
C ARG A 190 10.12 16.17 15.97
N GLU A 191 9.07 16.87 16.40
CA GLU A 191 9.14 18.33 16.69
C GLU A 191 8.76 18.73 18.13
N MET A 192 8.56 17.78 19.04
CA MET A 192 8.40 18.07 20.48
C MET A 192 9.46 17.36 21.31
N GLN A 193 10.73 17.75 21.12
CA GLN A 193 11.82 17.60 22.09
C GLN A 193 12.97 18.55 21.75
#